data_AF-A0A3C1PKQ8-F1
#
_entry.id   AF-A0A3C1PKQ8-F1
#
_cell.length_a   1.000
_cell.length_b   1.000
_cell.length_c   1.000
_cell.angle_alpha   90.00
_cell.angle_beta   90.00
_cell.angle_gamma   90.00
#
_symmetry.space_group_name_H-M   'P 1'
#
loop_
_entity.id
_entity.type
_entity.pdbx_description
1 polymer ?
#
loop_
_entity_poly.entity_id
_entity_poly.type
_entity_poly.pdbx_seq_one_letter_code
_entity_poly.pdbx_strand_id
1 'polypeptide(L)'
;MHYEGKAKELFEEDLKLGRELGIRGFPTIFFTDTIGNKEMVYGSKPYNTFENALLKLLPTASKTTYDKTWSSVFSIYHLLKAKEFSVLTGTPRNECEKYLDDLTTNEKLEKWTTKNGAIWTLKNIDR
;
A
#
# COMPACT_ATOMS: atom_id res chain seq x y z
N MET A 1 -12.65 1.50 -27.13
CA MET A 1 -11.32 1.26 -26.53
C MET A 1 -10.90 -0.14 -26.94
N HIS A 2 -9.98 -0.24 -27.89
CA HIS A 2 -9.57 -1.51 -28.48
C HIS A 2 -8.44 -2.12 -27.63
N TYR A 3 -8.67 -3.32 -27.08
CA TYR A 3 -7.66 -4.16 -26.43
C TYR A 3 -6.82 -4.89 -27.50
N GLU A 4 -6.32 -4.18 -28.51
CA GLU A 4 -5.67 -4.75 -29.71
C GLU A 4 -4.17 -5.05 -29.53
N GLY A 5 -3.79 -5.58 -28.37
CA GLY A 5 -2.42 -6.00 -28.07
C GLY A 5 -2.39 -7.16 -27.08
N LYS A 6 -1.20 -7.50 -26.57
CA LYS A 6 -0.98 -8.60 -25.61
C LYS A 6 -1.73 -8.48 -24.28
N ALA A 7 -2.48 -7.40 -24.04
CA ALA A 7 -3.20 -7.17 -22.80
C ALA A 7 -4.14 -8.32 -22.43
N LYS A 8 -4.87 -8.87 -23.41
CA LYS A 8 -5.75 -10.04 -23.17
C LYS A 8 -4.94 -11.29 -22.85
N GLU A 9 -3.86 -11.54 -23.56
CA GLU A 9 -2.98 -12.69 -23.34
C GLU A 9 -2.35 -12.63 -21.95
N LEU A 10 -1.75 -11.49 -21.57
CA LEU A 10 -1.14 -11.29 -20.25
C LEU A 10 -2.16 -11.41 -19.11
N PHE A 11 -3.39 -10.94 -19.31
CA PHE A 11 -4.46 -11.12 -18.34
C PHE A 11 -4.83 -12.60 -18.16
N GLU A 12 -4.94 -13.37 -19.25
CA GLU A 12 -5.20 -14.81 -19.18
C GLU A 12 -4.01 -15.59 -18.57
N GLU A 13 -2.78 -15.15 -18.83
CA GLU A 13 -1.56 -15.70 -18.19
C GLU A 13 -1.59 -15.48 -16.67
N ASP A 14 -1.98 -14.30 -16.19
CA ASP A 14 -2.17 -14.03 -14.76
C ASP A 14 -3.25 -14.93 -14.14
N LEU A 15 -4.38 -15.14 -14.85
CA LEU A 15 -5.44 -16.05 -14.39
C LEU A 15 -5.00 -17.52 -14.37
N LYS A 16 -4.16 -17.93 -15.32
CA LYS A 16 -3.58 -19.27 -15.37
C LYS A 16 -2.60 -19.47 -14.23
N LEU A 17 -1.69 -18.53 -14.02
CA LEU A 17 -0.72 -18.55 -12.92
C LEU A 17 -1.43 -18.61 -11.56
N GLY A 18 -2.48 -17.80 -11.35
CA GLY A 18 -3.25 -17.84 -10.11
C GLY A 18 -3.89 -19.21 -9.83
N ARG A 19 -4.39 -19.90 -10.87
CA ARG A 19 -4.92 -21.26 -10.77
C ARG A 19 -3.83 -22.29 -10.46
N GLU A 20 -2.68 -22.20 -11.12
CA GLU A 20 -1.53 -23.08 -10.89
C GLU A 20 -0.96 -22.94 -9.46
N LEU A 21 -0.98 -21.72 -8.92
CA LEU A 21 -0.62 -21.44 -7.53
C LEU A 21 -1.71 -21.85 -6.51
N GLY A 22 -2.87 -22.32 -6.97
CA GLY A 22 -3.98 -22.76 -6.11
C GLY A 22 -4.71 -21.62 -5.40
N ILE A 23 -4.69 -20.40 -5.95
CA ILE A 23 -5.38 -19.24 -5.38
C ILE A 23 -6.89 -19.44 -5.52
N ARG A 24 -7.61 -19.42 -4.39
CA ARG A 24 -9.09 -19.57 -4.35
C ARG A 24 -9.83 -18.31 -3.92
N GLY A 25 -9.11 -17.24 -3.63
CA GLY A 25 -9.67 -15.97 -3.19
C GLY A 25 -8.60 -14.89 -3.04
N PHE A 26 -9.04 -13.64 -2.99
CA PHE A 26 -8.16 -12.48 -2.93
C PHE A 26 -8.41 -11.64 -1.66
N PRO A 27 -7.39 -10.92 -1.17
CA PRO A 27 -5.99 -11.00 -1.59
C PRO A 27 -5.32 -12.30 -1.11
N THR A 28 -4.39 -12.84 -1.90
CA THR A 28 -3.47 -13.90 -1.48
C THR A 28 -2.05 -13.40 -1.76
N ILE A 29 -1.20 -13.41 -0.74
CA ILE A 29 0.19 -12.98 -0.85
C ILE A 29 1.10 -14.18 -0.56
N PHE A 30 2.02 -14.46 -1.48
CA PHE A 30 3.06 -15.46 -1.32
C PHE A 30 4.39 -14.78 -0.98
N PHE A 31 5.08 -15.30 0.03
CA PHE A 31 6.48 -15.01 0.30
C PHE A 31 7.28 -16.26 -0.08
N THR A 32 8.38 -16.09 -0.81
CA THR A 32 9.21 -17.20 -1.29
C THR A 32 10.68 -16.84 -1.13
N ASP A 33 11.51 -17.81 -0.76
CA ASP A 33 12.96 -17.64 -0.71
C ASP A 33 13.67 -18.25 -1.94
N THR A 34 14.98 -18.11 -2.02
CA THR A 34 15.78 -18.60 -3.15
C THR A 34 15.95 -20.11 -3.21
N ILE A 35 15.57 -20.84 -2.14
CA ILE A 35 15.67 -22.31 -2.06
C ILE A 35 14.31 -23.00 -2.20
N GLY A 36 13.25 -22.24 -2.44
CA GLY A 36 11.91 -22.74 -2.78
C GLY A 36 10.96 -22.89 -1.60
N ASN A 37 11.32 -22.43 -0.39
CA ASN A 37 10.37 -22.37 0.71
C ASN A 37 9.34 -21.26 0.44
N LYS A 38 8.12 -21.47 0.92
CA LYS A 38 7.03 -20.51 0.73
C LYS A 38 6.15 -20.36 1.97
N GLU A 39 5.73 -19.13 2.22
CA GLU A 39 4.67 -18.79 3.17
C GLU A 39 3.52 -18.14 2.41
N MET A 40 2.28 -18.50 2.76
CA MET A 40 1.07 -17.97 2.14
C MET A 40 0.25 -17.20 3.18
N VAL A 41 -0.06 -15.94 2.87
CA VAL A 41 -0.98 -15.13 3.67
C VAL A 41 -2.27 -14.93 2.87
N TYR A 42 -3.35 -15.54 3.35
CA TYR A 42 -4.67 -15.48 2.74
C TYR A 42 -5.59 -14.45 3.41
N GLY A 43 -6.23 -13.62 2.58
CA GLY A 43 -7.19 -12.60 2.99
C GLY A 43 -6.55 -11.30 3.48
N SER A 44 -7.39 -10.31 3.77
CA SER A 44 -6.94 -9.06 4.38
C SER A 44 -6.48 -9.30 5.82
N LYS A 45 -5.19 -9.07 6.10
CA LYS A 45 -4.56 -9.30 7.41
C LYS A 45 -3.88 -8.04 7.94
N PRO A 46 -3.65 -7.93 9.26
CA PRO A 46 -2.83 -6.85 9.82
C PRO A 46 -1.39 -6.89 9.32
N TYR A 47 -0.71 -5.74 9.31
CA TYR A 47 0.67 -5.62 8.83
C TYR A 47 1.63 -6.64 9.45
N ASN A 48 1.52 -6.89 10.76
CA ASN A 48 2.37 -7.85 11.49
C ASN A 48 2.29 -9.29 10.96
N THR A 49 1.20 -9.66 10.29
CA THR A 49 1.01 -11.02 9.77
C THR A 49 1.93 -11.23 8.56
N PHE A 50 2.11 -10.19 7.76
CA PHE A 50 3.06 -10.18 6.65
C PHE A 50 4.50 -10.17 7.15
N GLU A 51 4.79 -9.41 8.20
CA GLU A 51 6.13 -9.39 8.82
C GLU A 51 6.52 -10.76 9.36
N ASN A 52 5.59 -11.44 10.06
CA ASN A 52 5.83 -12.78 10.58
C ASN A 52 6.01 -13.81 9.46
N ALA A 53 5.26 -13.71 8.36
CA ALA A 53 5.45 -14.58 7.20
C ALA A 53 6.83 -14.40 6.56
N LEU A 54 7.29 -13.15 6.44
CA LEU A 54 8.64 -12.84 5.98
C LEU A 54 9.73 -13.41 6.91
N LEU A 55 9.58 -13.19 8.23
CA LEU A 55 10.57 -13.63 9.23
C LEU A 55 10.69 -15.15 9.35
N LYS A 56 9.64 -15.91 9.02
CA LYS A 56 9.73 -17.38 8.95
C LYS A 56 10.69 -17.85 7.85
N LEU A 57 10.74 -17.14 6.73
CA LEU A 57 11.62 -17.46 5.61
C LEU A 57 13.01 -16.82 5.76
N LEU A 58 13.06 -15.62 6.34
CA LEU A 58 14.30 -14.88 6.56
C LEU A 58 14.37 -14.35 8.01
N PRO A 59 14.78 -15.20 8.98
CA PRO A 59 14.78 -14.82 10.40
C PRO A 59 15.71 -13.66 10.76
N THR A 60 16.69 -13.36 9.91
CA THR A 60 17.66 -12.28 10.08
C THR A 60 17.19 -10.95 9.49
N ALA A 61 16.01 -10.91 8.84
CA ALA A 61 15.47 -9.69 8.29
C ALA A 61 15.19 -8.67 9.40
N SER A 62 15.55 -7.41 9.13
CA SER A 62 15.30 -6.29 10.04
C SER A 62 14.59 -5.15 9.31
N LYS A 63 13.78 -4.40 10.05
CA LYS A 63 13.07 -3.25 9.46
C LYS A 63 14.05 -2.14 9.17
N THR A 64 13.99 -1.60 7.96
CA THR A 64 14.67 -0.34 7.64
C THR A 64 13.83 0.82 8.14
N THR A 65 14.48 1.80 8.77
CA THR A 65 13.83 3.06 9.17
C THR A 65 13.76 4.01 7.98
N TYR A 66 12.75 4.88 7.98
CA TYR A 66 12.59 5.92 6.98
C TYR A 66 12.03 7.18 7.64
N ASP A 67 12.16 8.31 6.94
CA ASP A 67 11.60 9.58 7.42
C ASP A 67 10.07 9.57 7.32
N LYS A 68 9.43 9.65 8.48
CA LYS A 68 7.98 9.61 8.70
C LYS A 68 7.35 11.00 8.74
N THR A 69 8.11 12.06 8.43
CA THR A 69 7.53 13.40 8.25
C THR A 69 6.54 13.40 7.09
N TRP A 70 5.53 14.28 7.18
CA TRP A 70 4.52 14.38 6.13
C TRP A 70 5.17 14.68 4.77
N SER A 71 6.16 15.58 4.73
CA SER A 71 6.83 15.97 3.49
C SER A 71 7.57 14.81 2.84
N SER A 72 8.28 14.01 3.62
CA SER A 72 8.95 12.79 3.13
C SER A 72 7.94 11.79 2.59
N VAL A 73 6.90 11.48 3.36
CA VAL A 73 5.91 10.46 2.97
C VAL A 73 5.12 10.89 1.72
N PHE A 74 4.72 12.16 1.61
CA PHE A 74 4.04 12.69 0.43
C PHE A 74 4.96 12.85 -0.79
N SER A 75 6.27 12.96 -0.60
CA SER A 75 7.23 12.96 -1.74
C SER A 75 7.34 11.59 -2.42
N ILE A 76 7.07 10.51 -1.69
CA ILE A 76 7.05 9.14 -2.23
C ILE A 76 5.64 8.79 -2.72
N TYR A 77 4.63 9.12 -1.93
CA TYR A 77 3.23 8.85 -2.21
C TYR A 77 2.47 10.17 -2.36
N HIS A 78 2.34 10.64 -3.61
CA HIS A 78 1.70 11.93 -3.92
C HIS A 78 0.21 12.03 -3.52
N LEU A 79 -0.42 10.92 -3.14
CA LEU A 79 -1.83 10.83 -2.79
C LEU A 79 -2.03 9.82 -1.66
N LEU A 80 -2.65 10.24 -0.55
CA LEU A 80 -2.87 9.39 0.61
C LEU A 80 -4.24 9.61 1.27
N LYS A 81 -4.82 8.53 1.78
CA LYS A 81 -5.93 8.58 2.76
C LYS A 81 -5.35 8.67 4.17
N ALA A 82 -6.15 9.19 5.11
CA ALA A 82 -5.77 9.27 6.53
C ALA A 82 -5.38 7.92 7.14
N LYS A 83 -5.97 6.82 6.67
CA LYS A 83 -5.59 5.46 7.12
C LYS A 83 -4.21 5.03 6.61
N GLU A 84 -3.87 5.37 5.37
CA GLU A 84 -2.55 5.07 4.80
C GLU A 84 -1.47 5.90 5.49
N PHE A 85 -1.73 7.20 5.67
CA PHE A 85 -0.85 8.09 6.43
C PHE A 85 -0.60 7.56 7.84
N SER A 86 -1.65 7.20 8.59
CA SER A 86 -1.56 6.61 9.92
C SER A 86 -0.64 5.38 9.97
N VAL A 87 -0.74 4.50 8.99
CA VAL A 87 0.07 3.26 8.94
C VAL A 87 1.53 3.57 8.62
N LEU A 88 1.80 4.52 7.71
CA LEU A 88 3.15 4.90 7.32
C LEU A 88 3.87 5.68 8.43
N THR A 89 3.23 6.72 8.97
CA THR A 89 3.86 7.60 9.97
C THR A 89 3.79 7.04 11.38
N GLY A 90 2.89 6.09 11.64
CA GLY A 90 2.56 5.64 13.00
C GLY A 90 1.72 6.65 13.79
N THR A 91 1.24 7.73 13.14
CA THR A 91 0.33 8.70 13.77
C THR A 91 -1.00 8.01 14.13
N PRO A 92 -1.56 8.24 15.33
CA PRO A 92 -2.86 7.69 15.71
C PRO A 92 -3.96 8.02 14.70
N ARG A 93 -4.79 7.04 14.33
CA ARG A 93 -5.79 7.21 13.25
C ARG A 93 -6.81 8.31 13.55
N ASN A 94 -7.17 8.49 14.82
CA ASN A 94 -8.09 9.54 15.29
C ASN A 94 -7.50 10.95 15.15
N GLU A 95 -6.18 11.09 15.06
CA GLU A 95 -5.49 12.37 14.93
C GLU A 95 -5.11 12.72 13.48
N CYS A 96 -4.94 11.69 12.64
CA CYS A 96 -4.45 11.86 11.26
C CYS A 96 -5.29 12.83 10.42
N GLU A 97 -6.60 12.78 10.55
CA GLU A 97 -7.49 13.61 9.72
C GLU A 97 -7.36 15.08 10.09
N LYS A 98 -7.37 15.39 11.38
CA LYS A 98 -7.10 16.75 11.88
C LYS A 98 -5.73 17.23 11.43
N TYR A 99 -4.69 16.41 11.58
CA TYR A 99 -3.32 16.76 11.20
C TYR A 99 -3.20 17.09 9.70
N LEU A 100 -3.83 16.30 8.83
CA LEU A 100 -3.81 16.52 7.38
C LEU A 100 -4.67 17.74 6.98
N ASP A 101 -5.76 18.00 7.69
CA ASP A 101 -6.58 19.20 7.50
C ASP A 101 -5.85 20.49 7.93
N ASP A 102 -5.07 20.43 9.01
CA ASP A 102 -4.20 21.53 9.43
C ASP A 102 -3.14 21.81 8.34
N LEU A 103 -2.54 20.79 7.73
CA LEU A 103 -1.62 20.96 6.61
C LEU A 103 -2.29 21.53 5.35
N THR A 104 -3.56 21.21 5.13
CA THR A 104 -4.37 21.78 4.05
C THR A 104 -4.63 23.27 4.30
N THR A 105 -4.97 23.63 5.54
CA THR A 105 -5.17 25.02 5.97
C THR A 105 -3.90 25.86 5.82
N ASN A 106 -2.73 25.24 6.03
CA ASN A 106 -1.41 25.85 5.83
C ASN A 106 -0.91 25.78 4.37
N GLU A 107 -1.80 25.48 3.42
CA GLU A 107 -1.52 25.42 1.98
C GLU A 107 -0.41 24.44 1.57
N LYS A 108 -0.14 23.43 2.40
CA LYS A 108 0.84 22.38 2.08
C LYS A 108 0.22 21.23 1.28
N LEU A 109 -1.05 20.95 1.55
CA LEU A 109 -1.82 19.89 0.92
C LEU A 109 -3.11 20.43 0.32
N GLU A 110 -3.71 19.66 -0.58
CA GLU A 110 -5.09 19.81 -1.04
C GLU A 110 -5.92 18.62 -0.58
N LYS A 111 -7.16 18.88 -0.15
CA LYS A 111 -8.10 17.86 0.33
C LYS A 111 -9.22 17.59 -0.68
N TRP A 112 -9.40 16.32 -1.00
CA TRP A 112 -10.42 15.81 -1.91
C TRP A 112 -11.39 14.92 -1.14
N THR A 113 -12.60 15.42 -0.89
CA THR A 113 -13.62 14.68 -0.15
C THR A 113 -14.35 13.69 -1.05
N THR A 114 -14.50 12.45 -0.59
CA THR A 114 -15.28 11.39 -1.25
C THR A 114 -16.37 10.86 -0.31
N LYS A 115 -17.29 10.04 -0.83
CA LYS A 115 -18.36 9.41 -0.03
C LYS A 115 -17.86 8.58 1.16
N ASN A 116 -16.63 8.06 1.09
CA ASN A 116 -16.06 7.12 2.08
C ASN A 116 -14.82 7.69 2.79
N GLY A 117 -14.70 9.02 2.85
CA GLY A 117 -13.57 9.71 3.48
C GLY A 117 -12.84 10.64 2.51
N ALA A 118 -11.79 11.28 2.99
CA ALA A 118 -11.00 12.22 2.19
C ALA A 118 -9.66 11.62 1.73
N ILE A 119 -9.12 12.26 0.71
CA ILE A 119 -7.82 11.99 0.12
C ILE A 119 -7.05 13.31 0.12
N TRP A 120 -5.77 13.27 0.47
CA TRP A 120 -4.90 14.44 0.48
C TRP A 120 -3.80 14.27 -0.58
N THR A 121 -3.42 15.37 -1.22
CA THR A 121 -2.32 15.42 -2.19
C THR A 121 -1.45 16.66 -1.93
N LEU A 122 -0.22 16.66 -2.44
CA LEU A 122 0.62 17.86 -2.41
C LEU A 122 -0.08 18.98 -3.19
N LYS A 123 -0.11 20.20 -2.61
CA LYS A 123 -0.60 21.36 -3.34
C LYS A 123 0.33 21.62 -4.52
N ASN A 124 -0.18 21.57 -5.74
CA ASN A 124 0.60 21.97 -6.92
C ASN A 124 0.73 23.49 -6.90
N ILE A 125 1.96 24.00 -6.83
CA ILE A 125 2.24 25.45 -6.84
C ILE A 125 2.12 26.02 -8.27
N ASP A 126 1.97 25.17 -9.29
CA ASP A 126 1.91 25.55 -10.72
C ASP A 126 0.48 25.58 -11.31
N ARG A 127 -0.41 26.42 -10.76
CA ARG A 127 -1.68 26.78 -11.41
C ARG A 127 -2.01 28.25 -11.30
#